data_AF-A0A136KN56-F1
#
_entry.id   AF-A0A136KN56-F1
#
_cell.length_a   1.000
_cell.length_b   1.000
_cell.length_c   1.000
_cell.angle_alpha   90.00
_cell.angle_beta   90.00
_cell.angle_gamma   90.00
#
_symmetry.space_group_name_H-M   'P 1'
#
loop_
_entity.id
_entity.type
_entity.pdbx_description
1 polymer ?
#
loop_
_entity_poly.entity_id
_entity_poly.type
_entity_poly.pdbx_seq_one_letter_code
_entity_poly.pdbx_strand_id
1 'polypeptide(L)'
;MGYVVAALGVVGLILMYRKYKAEALYFSIWFIGAYLSISMVARVLFPRYVLSLGGLLLIPAAYCITQLKSTLQRSIVFIAIVLSVVYFNYTIMFDYARIPFPAIDRGQYLEAWPAGWGAKEIILMAREMSYKKPVLIVAEGNFGMSHDVLDTFLLPGDAITIKPYWPLEKPQLELHQKDIDAYEVLVVFAHRREFPLDWPIELVAAYDKPGDVSELSVYRLLPGTTFPPQR
;
A
#
# COMPACT_ATOMS: atom_id res chain seq x y z
N MET A 1 7.69 -6.98 -12.50
CA MET A 1 7.01 -8.11 -13.19
C MET A 1 7.04 -8.00 -14.71
N GLY A 2 6.60 -6.89 -15.30
CA GLY A 2 6.45 -6.78 -16.75
C GLY A 2 7.49 -5.98 -17.50
N TYR A 3 8.49 -5.33 -16.88
CA TYR A 3 9.34 -4.36 -17.59
C TYR A 3 10.06 -4.95 -18.79
N VAL A 4 10.61 -6.17 -18.64
CA VAL A 4 11.28 -6.88 -19.73
C VAL A 4 10.27 -7.24 -20.83
N VAL A 5 9.12 -7.81 -20.47
CA VAL A 5 8.10 -8.25 -21.44
C VAL A 5 7.44 -7.05 -22.13
N ALA A 6 7.18 -5.96 -21.42
CA ALA A 6 6.64 -4.72 -21.96
C ALA A 6 7.65 -4.07 -22.93
N ALA A 7 8.93 -4.02 -22.57
CA ALA A 7 9.98 -3.53 -23.46
C ALA A 7 10.08 -4.39 -24.74
N LEU A 8 10.08 -5.72 -24.60
CA LEU A 8 10.03 -6.65 -25.73
C LEU A 8 8.76 -6.46 -26.56
N GLY A 9 7.63 -6.16 -25.92
CA GLY A 9 6.37 -5.88 -26.59
C GLY A 9 6.42 -4.63 -27.46
N VAL A 10 6.98 -3.54 -26.93
CA VAL A 10 7.18 -2.29 -27.69
C VAL A 10 8.14 -2.51 -28.87
N VAL A 11 9.29 -3.18 -28.63
CA VAL A 11 10.22 -3.53 -29.72
C VAL A 11 9.55 -4.45 -30.75
N GLY A 12 8.78 -5.42 -30.27
CA GLY A 12 7.99 -6.32 -31.07
C GLY A 12 6.98 -5.61 -31.97
N LEU A 13 6.27 -4.59 -31.46
CA LEU A 13 5.36 -3.77 -32.25
C LEU A 13 6.10 -3.06 -33.39
N ILE A 14 7.27 -2.49 -33.11
CA ILE A 14 8.11 -1.82 -34.12
C ILE A 14 8.55 -2.81 -35.21
N LEU A 15 8.95 -4.02 -34.83
CA LEU A 15 9.33 -5.07 -35.77
C LEU A 15 8.13 -5.59 -36.57
N MET A 16 6.97 -5.78 -35.93
CA MET A 16 5.73 -6.18 -36.60
C MET A 16 5.30 -5.14 -37.62
N TYR A 17 5.40 -3.84 -37.31
CA TYR A 17 5.00 -2.78 -38.23
C TYR A 17 5.73 -2.82 -39.58
N ARG A 18 6.95 -3.37 -39.63
CA ARG A 18 7.70 -3.53 -40.88
C ARG A 18 7.16 -4.64 -41.79
N LYS A 19 6.52 -5.67 -41.23
CA LYS A 19 6.11 -6.89 -41.96
C LYS A 19 4.61 -7.14 -41.96
N TYR A 20 3.93 -6.86 -40.85
CA TYR A 20 2.53 -7.10 -40.52
C TYR A 20 1.88 -5.79 -40.06
N LYS A 21 1.74 -4.85 -41.01
CA LYS A 21 1.30 -3.47 -40.71
C LYS A 21 -0.09 -3.42 -40.08
N ALA A 22 -1.04 -4.20 -40.60
CA ALA A 22 -2.42 -4.16 -40.15
C ALA A 22 -2.55 -4.64 -38.70
N GLU A 23 -1.86 -5.73 -38.36
CA GLU A 23 -1.84 -6.32 -37.03
C GLU A 23 -1.11 -5.41 -36.03
N ALA A 24 0.02 -4.83 -36.44
CA ALA A 24 0.74 -3.87 -35.61
C ALA A 24 -0.11 -2.62 -35.31
N LEU A 25 -0.83 -2.11 -36.32
CA LEU A 25 -1.77 -0.99 -36.14
C LEU A 25 -2.95 -1.39 -35.26
N TYR A 26 -3.52 -2.58 -35.41
CA TYR A 26 -4.58 -3.08 -34.55
C TYR A 26 -4.17 -3.05 -33.08
N PHE A 27 -3.04 -3.69 -32.73
CA PHE A 27 -2.55 -3.67 -31.34
C PHE A 27 -2.21 -2.25 -30.86
N SER A 28 -1.63 -1.42 -31.73
CA SER A 28 -1.28 -0.03 -31.38
C SER A 28 -2.51 0.82 -31.10
N ILE A 29 -3.56 0.70 -31.92
CA ILE A 29 -4.82 1.43 -31.76
C ILE A 29 -5.52 1.00 -30.46
N TRP A 30 -5.58 -0.29 -30.16
CA TRP A 30 -6.15 -0.76 -28.91
C TRP A 30 -5.35 -0.31 -27.68
N PHE A 31 -4.03 -0.40 -27.74
CA PHE A 31 -3.16 0.00 -26.64
C PHE A 31 -3.21 1.51 -26.40
N ILE A 32 -2.97 2.32 -27.44
CA ILE A 32 -2.95 3.79 -27.34
C ILE A 32 -4.35 4.32 -27.10
N GLY A 33 -5.37 3.81 -27.80
CA GLY A 33 -6.76 4.21 -27.64
C GLY A 33 -7.24 4.00 -26.21
N ALA A 34 -7.07 2.79 -25.66
CA ALA A 34 -7.46 2.51 -24.29
C ALA A 34 -6.66 3.33 -23.27
N TYR A 35 -5.35 3.49 -23.47
CA TYR A 35 -4.51 4.33 -22.62
C TYR A 35 -4.99 5.79 -22.60
N LEU A 36 -5.27 6.37 -23.78
CA LEU A 36 -5.78 7.73 -23.90
C LEU A 36 -7.16 7.88 -23.25
N SER A 37 -8.07 6.92 -23.49
CA SER A 37 -9.39 6.94 -22.86
C SER A 37 -9.30 6.95 -21.33
N ILE A 38 -8.45 6.10 -20.74
CA ILE A 38 -8.25 6.09 -19.28
C ILE A 38 -7.61 7.40 -18.83
N SER A 39 -6.60 7.90 -19.55
CA SER A 39 -5.88 9.13 -19.20
C SER A 39 -6.76 10.39 -19.26
N MET A 40 -7.75 10.43 -20.15
CA MET A 40 -8.68 11.57 -20.26
C MET A 40 -9.68 11.62 -19.10
N VAL A 41 -9.99 10.48 -18.48
CA VAL A 41 -10.96 10.39 -17.38
C VAL A 41 -10.26 10.44 -16.01
N ALA A 42 -9.06 9.88 -15.91
CA ALA A 42 -8.35 9.74 -14.65
C ALA A 42 -7.72 11.07 -14.19
N ARG A 43 -8.12 11.56 -13.01
CA ARG A 43 -7.42 12.67 -12.32
C ARG A 43 -5.99 12.31 -11.94
N VAL A 44 -5.76 11.05 -11.58
CA VAL A 44 -4.46 10.46 -11.27
C VAL A 44 -4.41 9.08 -11.93
N LEU A 45 -3.46 8.88 -12.84
CA LEU A 45 -3.29 7.61 -13.53
C LEU A 45 -2.35 6.71 -12.73
N PHE A 46 -2.90 5.74 -12.00
CA PHE A 46 -2.10 4.73 -11.32
C PHE A 46 -1.69 3.61 -12.30
N PRO A 47 -0.45 3.09 -12.22
CA PRO A 47 0.01 1.99 -13.08
C PRO A 47 -0.92 0.76 -13.07
N ARG A 48 -1.55 0.47 -11.92
CA ARG A 48 -2.54 -0.62 -11.80
C ARG A 48 -3.75 -0.49 -12.75
N TYR A 49 -4.13 0.72 -13.18
CA TYR A 49 -5.25 0.93 -14.11
C TYR A 49 -4.91 0.56 -15.54
N VAL A 50 -3.63 0.61 -15.91
CA VAL A 50 -3.14 0.29 -17.25
C VAL A 50 -2.48 -1.08 -17.31
N LEU A 51 -2.42 -1.82 -16.20
CA LEU A 51 -1.77 -3.13 -16.12
C LEU A 51 -2.36 -4.13 -17.11
N SER A 52 -3.70 -4.12 -17.28
CA SER A 52 -4.40 -4.97 -18.24
C SER A 52 -4.01 -4.68 -19.69
N LEU A 53 -3.64 -3.44 -20.02
CA LEU A 53 -3.14 -3.08 -21.35
C LEU A 53 -1.79 -3.74 -21.66
N GLY A 54 -1.01 -4.09 -20.63
CA GLY A 54 0.20 -4.90 -20.78
C GLY A 54 -0.06 -6.25 -21.44
N GLY A 55 -1.27 -6.82 -21.31
CA GLY A 55 -1.67 -8.06 -21.99
C GLY A 55 -1.63 -7.94 -23.52
N LEU A 56 -1.93 -6.76 -24.07
CA LEU A 56 -1.86 -6.51 -25.52
C LEU A 56 -0.43 -6.55 -26.06
N LEU A 57 0.57 -6.34 -25.20
CA LEU A 57 1.98 -6.36 -25.56
C LEU A 57 2.58 -7.78 -25.59
N LEU A 58 1.86 -8.80 -25.11
CA LEU A 58 2.35 -10.19 -25.07
C LEU A 58 2.59 -10.77 -26.46
N ILE A 59 1.66 -10.56 -27.39
CA ILE A 59 1.78 -11.08 -28.77
C ILE A 59 2.96 -10.41 -29.50
N PRO A 60 3.09 -9.06 -29.51
CA PRO A 60 4.28 -8.40 -30.02
C PRO A 60 5.58 -8.87 -29.34
N ALA A 61 5.57 -9.07 -28.03
CA ALA A 61 6.76 -9.54 -27.30
C ALA A 61 7.18 -10.93 -27.76
N ALA A 62 6.22 -11.85 -27.92
CA ALA A 62 6.47 -13.17 -28.47
C ALA A 62 7.04 -13.07 -29.89
N TYR A 63 6.47 -12.22 -30.75
CA TYR A 63 6.99 -11.97 -32.09
C TYR A 63 8.45 -11.47 -32.06
N CYS A 64 8.78 -10.53 -31.17
CA CYS A 64 10.15 -10.06 -30.98
C CYS A 64 11.12 -11.20 -30.69
N ILE A 65 10.74 -12.13 -29.81
CA ILE A 65 11.56 -13.31 -29.46
C ILE A 65 11.76 -14.22 -30.69
N THR A 66 10.75 -14.38 -31.55
CA THR A 66 10.88 -15.20 -32.78
C THR A 66 11.89 -14.63 -33.78
N GLN A 67 12.12 -13.31 -33.78
CA GLN A 67 13.09 -12.66 -34.66
C GLN A 67 14.54 -12.86 -34.21
N LEU A 68 14.77 -13.33 -32.98
CA LEU A 68 16.11 -13.65 -32.49
C LEU A 68 16.64 -14.90 -33.21
N LYS A 69 17.77 -14.75 -33.91
CA LYS A 69 18.36 -15.82 -34.72
C LYS A 69 19.19 -16.81 -33.91
N SER A 70 19.84 -16.33 -32.84
CA SER A 70 20.75 -17.14 -32.03
C SER A 70 20.03 -17.76 -30.82
N THR A 71 20.28 -19.05 -30.57
CA THR A 71 19.82 -19.77 -29.37
C THR A 71 20.33 -19.09 -28.09
N LEU A 72 21.54 -18.52 -28.13
CA LEU A 72 22.10 -17.78 -27.00
C LEU A 72 21.26 -16.53 -26.69
N GLN A 73 20.88 -15.74 -27.70
CA GLN A 73 20.04 -14.55 -27.52
C GLN A 73 18.68 -14.91 -26.92
N ARG A 74 18.04 -15.98 -27.42
CA ARG A 74 16.76 -16.47 -26.89
C ARG A 74 16.89 -16.90 -25.43
N SER A 75 17.97 -17.60 -25.09
CA SER A 75 18.25 -18.07 -23.73
C SER A 75 18.47 -16.88 -22.78
N ILE A 76 19.23 -15.87 -23.20
CA ILE A 76 19.45 -14.65 -22.41
C ILE A 76 18.12 -13.93 -22.14
N VAL A 77 17.28 -13.74 -23.17
CA VAL A 77 15.98 -13.09 -23.00
C VAL A 77 15.07 -13.90 -22.07
N PHE A 78 15.05 -15.23 -22.23
CA PHE A 78 14.27 -16.11 -21.37
C PHE A 78 14.74 -16.02 -19.91
N ILE A 79 16.06 -16.09 -19.66
CA ILE A 79 16.65 -15.92 -18.33
C ILE A 79 16.28 -14.56 -17.75
N ALA A 80 16.35 -13.48 -18.54
CA ALA A 80 15.98 -12.14 -18.07
C ALA A 80 14.50 -12.05 -17.66
N ILE A 81 13.58 -12.67 -18.41
CA ILE A 81 12.16 -12.74 -18.05
C ILE A 81 12.00 -13.52 -16.74
N VAL A 82 12.59 -14.70 -16.64
CA VAL A 82 12.50 -15.55 -15.44
C VAL A 82 13.07 -14.82 -14.21
N LEU A 83 14.25 -14.21 -14.32
CA LEU A 83 14.86 -13.44 -13.23
C LEU A 83 13.98 -12.26 -12.81
N SER A 84 13.38 -11.53 -13.75
CA SER A 84 12.44 -10.43 -13.45
C SER A 84 11.21 -10.92 -12.67
N VAL A 85 10.67 -12.09 -13.03
CA VAL A 85 9.51 -12.70 -12.35
C VAL A 85 9.90 -13.22 -10.97
N VAL A 86 11.02 -13.95 -10.88
CA VAL A 86 11.53 -14.50 -9.62
C VAL A 86 11.86 -13.39 -8.64
N TYR A 87 12.57 -12.34 -9.08
CA TYR A 87 12.92 -11.20 -8.23
C TYR A 87 11.68 -10.55 -7.61
N PHE A 88 10.66 -10.27 -8.42
CA PHE A 88 9.44 -9.64 -7.92
C PHE A 88 8.66 -10.55 -6.96
N ASN A 89 8.50 -11.83 -7.30
CA ASN A 89 7.83 -12.79 -6.41
C ASN A 89 8.60 -12.95 -5.08
N TYR A 90 9.93 -13.01 -5.15
CA TYR A 90 10.77 -13.07 -3.96
C TYR A 90 10.54 -11.86 -3.05
N THR A 91 10.52 -10.64 -3.60
CA THR A 91 10.24 -9.44 -2.80
C THR A 91 8.83 -9.47 -2.20
N ILE A 92 7.82 -9.98 -2.90
CA ILE A 92 6.47 -10.10 -2.32
C ILE A 92 6.45 -11.06 -1.14
N MET A 93 7.10 -12.22 -1.28
CA MET A 93 7.01 -13.29 -0.28
C MET A 93 7.91 -13.05 0.94
N PHE A 94 9.07 -12.44 0.75
CA PHE A 94 10.12 -12.41 1.76
C PHE A 94 10.65 -11.01 2.10
N ASP A 95 10.44 -10.00 1.25
CA ASP A 95 10.98 -8.65 1.44
C ASP A 95 10.01 -7.58 0.91
N TYR A 96 8.84 -7.51 1.55
CA TYR A 96 7.70 -6.74 1.06
C TYR A 96 7.97 -5.22 1.03
N ALA A 97 8.89 -4.72 1.87
CA ALA A 97 9.35 -3.33 1.81
C ALA A 97 10.05 -2.98 0.49
N ARG A 98 10.70 -3.96 -0.15
CA ARG A 98 11.50 -3.81 -1.38
C ARG A 98 10.77 -4.24 -2.65
N ILE A 99 9.46 -4.46 -2.61
CA ILE A 99 8.70 -4.74 -3.84
C ILE A 99 8.96 -3.61 -4.85
N PRO A 100 9.40 -3.91 -6.07
CA PRO A 100 9.83 -2.90 -7.04
C PRO A 100 8.61 -2.32 -7.76
N PHE A 101 7.69 -1.74 -7.00
CA PHE A 101 6.59 -0.96 -7.52
C PHE A 101 7.08 0.40 -8.04
N PRO A 102 6.39 0.99 -9.03
CA PRO A 102 6.56 2.39 -9.37
C PRO A 102 6.29 3.28 -8.15
N ALA A 103 6.97 4.42 -8.03
CA ALA A 103 6.88 5.31 -6.87
C ALA A 103 5.43 5.64 -6.44
N ILE A 104 4.54 5.89 -7.40
CA ILE A 104 3.14 6.23 -7.11
C ILE A 104 2.33 5.06 -6.51
N ASP A 105 2.65 3.82 -6.87
CA ASP A 105 2.03 2.63 -6.27
C ASP A 105 2.74 2.26 -4.95
N ARG A 106 4.04 2.54 -4.81
CA ARG A 106 4.75 2.38 -3.52
C ARG A 106 4.08 3.21 -2.42
N GLY A 107 3.72 4.48 -2.72
CA GLY A 107 2.96 5.31 -1.81
C GLY A 107 1.67 4.64 -1.33
N GLN A 108 0.91 4.01 -2.23
CA GLN A 108 -0.38 3.42 -1.88
C GLN A 108 -0.27 2.09 -1.10
N TYR A 109 0.71 1.24 -1.45
CA TYR A 109 0.79 -0.11 -0.89
C TYR A 109 1.79 -0.25 0.26
N LEU A 110 2.82 0.59 0.31
CA LEU A 110 3.96 0.41 1.21
C LEU A 110 4.24 1.63 2.09
N GLU A 111 4.24 2.84 1.53
CA GLU A 111 4.93 3.98 2.16
C GLU A 111 4.00 5.00 2.81
N ALA A 112 2.77 5.19 2.30
CA ALA A 112 1.86 6.25 2.77
C ALA A 112 0.77 5.74 3.72
N TRP A 113 -0.18 6.62 4.06
CA TRP A 113 -1.28 6.38 5.00
C TRP A 113 -2.07 5.06 4.79
N PRO A 114 -2.33 4.53 3.57
CA PRO A 114 -3.12 3.31 3.42
C PRO A 114 -2.35 2.03 3.80
N ALA A 115 -1.02 2.11 3.92
CA ALA A 115 -0.22 0.94 4.20
C ALA A 115 -0.41 0.47 5.66
N GLY A 116 -0.68 -0.81 5.85
CA GLY A 116 -1.04 -1.40 7.15
C GLY A 116 0.13 -1.77 8.07
N TRP A 117 1.29 -1.14 7.90
CA TRP A 117 2.46 -1.38 8.76
C TRP A 117 2.15 -1.03 10.21
N GLY A 118 2.60 -1.85 11.15
CA GLY A 118 2.38 -1.64 12.59
C GLY A 118 1.02 -2.11 13.10
N ALA A 119 0.02 -2.32 12.23
CA ALA A 119 -1.34 -2.65 12.68
C ALA A 119 -1.40 -3.97 13.47
N LYS A 120 -0.65 -4.98 13.03
CA LYS A 120 -0.55 -6.27 13.74
C LYS A 120 0.09 -6.08 15.12
N GLU A 121 1.17 -5.32 15.19
CA GLU A 121 1.93 -5.03 16.40
C GLU A 121 1.06 -4.27 17.41
N ILE A 122 0.27 -3.30 16.95
CA ILE A 122 -0.69 -2.54 17.77
C ILE A 122 -1.74 -3.47 18.37
N ILE A 123 -2.31 -4.37 17.58
CA ILE A 123 -3.34 -5.29 18.07
C ILE A 123 -2.74 -6.34 19.01
N LEU A 124 -1.52 -6.80 18.78
CA LEU A 124 -0.81 -7.67 19.73
C LEU A 124 -0.56 -6.95 21.06
N MET A 125 -0.10 -5.71 21.03
CA MET A 125 0.10 -4.87 22.21
C MET A 125 -1.22 -4.64 22.97
N ALA A 126 -2.30 -4.28 22.26
CA ALA A 126 -3.62 -4.11 22.83
C ALA A 126 -4.13 -5.41 23.47
N ARG A 127 -3.87 -6.57 22.84
CA ARG A 127 -4.23 -7.88 23.41
C ARG A 127 -3.50 -8.16 24.72
N GLU A 128 -2.21 -7.85 24.80
CA GLU A 128 -1.45 -7.98 26.05
C GLU A 128 -1.99 -7.06 27.16
N MET A 129 -2.36 -5.82 26.82
CA MET A 129 -2.97 -4.88 27.76
C MET A 129 -4.35 -5.36 28.24
N SER A 130 -5.11 -6.00 27.34
CA SER A 130 -6.46 -6.47 27.58
C SER A 130 -6.57 -7.50 28.72
N TYR A 131 -5.49 -8.20 29.05
CA TYR A 131 -5.43 -9.13 30.19
C TYR A 131 -5.61 -8.45 31.55
N LYS A 132 -5.26 -7.16 31.66
CA LYS A 132 -5.44 -6.38 32.89
C LYS A 132 -6.72 -5.57 32.87
N LYS A 133 -7.04 -5.00 31.71
CA LYS A 133 -8.15 -4.07 31.53
C LYS A 133 -8.59 -4.07 30.07
N PRO A 134 -9.90 -4.15 29.75
CA PRO A 134 -10.36 -4.10 28.36
C PRO A 134 -9.81 -2.89 27.61
N VAL A 135 -9.48 -3.05 26.33
CA VAL A 135 -8.87 -1.98 25.53
C VAL A 135 -9.91 -1.34 24.61
N LEU A 136 -9.94 -0.01 24.58
CA LEU A 136 -10.68 0.78 23.60
C LEU A 136 -9.68 1.50 22.70
N ILE A 137 -9.70 1.19 21.41
CA ILE A 137 -8.89 1.85 20.40
C ILE A 137 -9.76 2.88 19.67
N VAL A 138 -9.35 4.14 19.69
CA VAL A 138 -9.93 5.24 18.94
C VAL A 138 -9.06 5.47 17.71
N ALA A 139 -9.53 5.09 16.53
CA ALA A 139 -8.72 5.06 15.31
C ALA A 139 -9.11 6.16 14.32
N GLU A 140 -8.11 6.81 13.72
CA GLU A 140 -8.28 7.81 12.66
C GLU A 140 -8.60 7.16 11.31
N GLY A 141 -9.85 7.31 10.88
CA GLY A 141 -10.35 6.88 9.58
C GLY A 141 -11.10 5.55 9.59
N ASN A 142 -12.03 5.43 8.66
CA ASN A 142 -12.80 4.26 8.25
C ASN A 142 -12.81 4.13 6.71
N PHE A 143 -13.50 3.15 6.13
CA PHE A 143 -13.57 2.90 4.68
C PHE A 143 -12.23 2.44 4.04
N GLY A 144 -11.58 1.46 4.66
CA GLY A 144 -10.28 0.93 4.25
C GLY A 144 -9.09 1.66 4.87
N MET A 145 -9.33 2.37 5.97
CA MET A 145 -8.30 3.14 6.70
C MET A 145 -7.86 2.43 7.99
N SER A 146 -7.17 3.16 8.90
CA SER A 146 -6.53 2.56 10.07
C SER A 146 -7.47 1.70 10.93
N HIS A 147 -8.73 2.13 11.14
CA HIS A 147 -9.74 1.32 11.83
C HIS A 147 -9.89 -0.07 11.20
N ASP A 148 -10.17 -0.11 9.89
CA ASP A 148 -10.51 -1.36 9.21
C ASP A 148 -9.30 -2.27 9.10
N VAL A 149 -8.11 -1.69 8.94
CA VAL A 149 -6.85 -2.44 8.96
C VAL A 149 -6.63 -3.09 10.32
N LEU A 150 -6.81 -2.34 11.42
CA LEU A 150 -6.68 -2.87 12.78
C LEU A 150 -7.72 -3.96 13.06
N ASP A 151 -8.96 -3.76 12.60
CA ASP A 151 -10.06 -4.71 12.76
C ASP A 151 -9.74 -6.09 12.15
N THR A 152 -9.00 -6.14 11.03
CA THR A 152 -8.59 -7.41 10.40
C THR A 152 -7.70 -8.30 11.28
N PHE A 153 -7.08 -7.76 12.33
CA PHE A 153 -6.20 -8.50 13.23
C PHE A 153 -6.88 -8.92 14.55
N LEU A 154 -8.15 -8.54 14.76
CA LEU A 154 -8.93 -8.99 15.91
C LEU A 154 -9.22 -10.49 15.82
N LEU A 155 -9.16 -11.15 16.97
CA LEU A 155 -9.52 -12.56 17.13
C LEU A 155 -10.83 -12.70 17.91
N PRO A 156 -11.61 -13.77 17.66
CA PRO A 156 -12.78 -14.05 18.48
C PRO A 156 -12.43 -14.14 19.97
N GLY A 157 -13.11 -13.35 20.80
CA GLY A 157 -12.89 -13.30 22.25
C GLY A 157 -11.92 -12.23 22.73
N ASP A 158 -11.33 -11.43 21.83
CA ASP A 158 -10.53 -10.27 22.22
C ASP A 158 -11.38 -9.28 23.04
N ALA A 159 -10.86 -8.84 24.19
CA ALA A 159 -11.44 -7.76 24.98
C ALA A 159 -10.96 -6.38 24.45
N ILE A 160 -11.07 -6.20 23.14
CA ILE A 160 -10.61 -5.02 22.38
C ILE A 160 -11.80 -4.49 21.58
N THR A 161 -12.09 -3.20 21.71
CA THR A 161 -13.09 -2.50 20.88
C THR A 161 -12.39 -1.42 20.07
N ILE A 162 -12.71 -1.30 18.78
CA ILE A 162 -12.15 -0.25 17.92
C ILE A 162 -13.29 0.68 17.50
N LYS A 163 -13.09 2.00 17.63
CA LYS A 163 -14.04 3.05 17.23
C LYS A 163 -13.43 3.93 16.14
N PRO A 164 -14.07 4.07 14.96
CA PRO A 164 -13.57 4.91 13.89
C PRO A 164 -14.00 6.36 14.05
N TYR A 165 -13.10 7.29 13.70
CA TYR A 165 -13.42 8.71 13.55
C TYR A 165 -12.75 9.32 12.32
N TRP A 166 -13.49 10.11 11.55
CA TRP A 166 -12.95 10.87 10.43
C TRP A 166 -13.58 12.27 10.34
N PRO A 167 -12.84 13.36 10.59
CA PRO A 167 -11.50 13.37 11.18
C PRO A 167 -11.51 12.96 12.67
N LEU A 168 -10.36 12.51 13.19
CA LEU A 168 -10.15 12.28 14.62
C LEU A 168 -9.51 13.54 15.24
N GLU A 169 -10.31 14.29 16.01
CA GLU A 169 -9.90 15.56 16.61
C GLU A 169 -10.11 15.58 18.13
N LYS A 170 -9.69 16.67 18.79
CA LYS A 170 -9.79 16.84 20.23
C LYS A 170 -11.17 16.53 20.85
N PRO A 171 -12.32 16.94 20.26
CA PRO A 171 -13.62 16.64 20.85
C PRO A 171 -13.92 15.14 20.99
N GLN A 172 -13.39 14.31 20.07
CA GLN A 172 -13.49 12.86 20.15
C GLN A 172 -12.62 12.29 21.28
N LEU A 173 -11.44 12.86 21.50
CA LEU A 173 -10.59 12.50 22.64
C LEU A 173 -11.25 12.85 23.97
N GLU A 174 -11.87 14.04 24.05
CA GLU A 174 -12.63 14.50 25.22
C GLU A 174 -13.86 13.61 25.48
N LEU A 175 -14.56 13.19 24.44
CA LEU A 175 -15.70 12.27 24.54
C LEU A 175 -15.31 10.93 25.21
N HIS A 176 -14.07 10.48 25.00
CA HIS A 176 -13.54 9.23 25.53
C HIS A 176 -12.82 9.36 26.88
N GLN A 177 -12.72 10.56 27.45
CA GLN A 177 -12.18 10.75 28.80
C GLN A 177 -12.95 9.95 29.85
N LYS A 178 -14.28 9.84 29.68
CA LYS A 178 -15.15 9.03 30.55
C LYS A 178 -14.85 7.53 30.49
N ASP A 179 -14.20 7.06 29.42
CA ASP A 179 -13.93 5.64 29.21
C ASP A 179 -12.60 5.22 29.87
N ILE A 180 -11.76 6.17 30.29
CA ILE A 180 -10.43 5.91 30.89
C ILE A 180 -10.54 5.11 32.19
N ASP A 181 -11.63 5.22 32.96
CA ASP A 181 -11.78 4.44 34.19
C ASP A 181 -12.08 2.97 33.89
N ALA A 182 -12.89 2.69 32.86
CA ALA A 182 -13.34 1.34 32.50
C ALA A 182 -12.43 0.63 31.50
N TYR A 183 -11.72 1.38 30.64
CA TYR A 183 -10.88 0.86 29.56
C TYR A 183 -9.44 1.38 29.65
N GLU A 184 -8.51 0.66 29.03
CA GLU A 184 -7.26 1.24 28.57
C GLU A 184 -7.56 1.89 27.20
N VAL A 185 -7.45 3.22 27.11
CA VAL A 185 -7.85 3.95 25.89
C VAL A 185 -6.61 4.28 25.06
N LEU A 186 -6.51 3.66 23.89
CA LEU A 186 -5.48 3.91 22.90
C LEU A 186 -6.05 4.75 21.75
N VAL A 187 -5.21 5.60 21.17
CA VAL A 187 -5.55 6.50 20.07
C VAL A 187 -4.58 6.25 18.93
N VAL A 188 -5.08 5.93 17.73
CA VAL A 188 -4.25 5.56 16.58
C VAL A 188 -4.39 6.57 15.46
N PHE A 189 -3.27 7.09 14.97
CA PHE A 189 -3.20 8.04 13.86
C PHE A 189 -2.37 7.48 12.71
N ALA A 190 -2.80 7.77 11.49
CA ALA A 190 -2.15 7.29 10.27
C ALA A 190 -1.84 8.39 9.25
N HIS A 191 -2.40 9.59 9.43
CA HIS A 191 -2.32 10.68 8.45
C HIS A 191 -1.48 11.88 8.91
N ARG A 192 -1.05 11.90 10.17
CA ARG A 192 -0.31 13.02 10.76
C ARG A 192 0.76 12.53 11.74
N ARG A 193 1.85 13.29 11.84
CA ARG A 193 2.96 13.06 12.79
C ARG A 193 3.02 14.11 13.90
N GLU A 194 2.46 15.28 13.65
CA GLU A 194 2.46 16.41 14.59
C GLU A 194 1.08 16.60 15.21
N PHE A 195 1.07 16.84 16.51
CA PHE A 195 -0.15 16.98 17.30
C PHE A 195 -0.07 18.24 18.17
N PRO A 196 -1.19 18.93 18.41
CA PRO A 196 -1.24 20.04 19.34
C PRO A 196 -0.81 19.62 20.76
N LEU A 197 0.00 20.44 21.42
CA LEU A 197 0.54 20.16 22.77
C LEU A 197 -0.54 20.09 23.87
N ASP A 198 -1.72 20.63 23.61
CA ASP A 198 -2.87 20.64 24.53
C ASP A 198 -3.75 19.38 24.39
N TRP A 199 -3.34 18.40 23.58
CA TRP A 199 -4.04 17.12 23.48
C TRP A 199 -3.63 16.21 24.64
N PRO A 200 -4.59 15.55 25.32
CA PRO A 200 -4.31 14.70 26.46
C PRO A 200 -3.83 13.31 25.98
N ILE A 201 -2.71 13.26 25.27
CA ILE A 201 -2.17 12.02 24.69
C ILE A 201 -0.69 11.84 25.00
N GLU A 202 -0.27 10.60 25.18
CA GLU A 202 1.14 10.21 25.39
C GLU A 202 1.53 9.16 24.35
N LEU A 203 2.64 9.38 23.63
CA LEU A 203 3.11 8.43 22.62
C LEU A 203 3.51 7.11 23.29
N VAL A 204 2.91 6.00 22.83
CA VAL A 204 3.23 4.65 23.29
C VAL A 204 4.18 3.97 22.31
N ALA A 205 3.88 4.06 21.02
CA ALA A 205 4.68 3.49 19.95
C ALA A 205 4.43 4.20 18.63
N ALA A 206 5.44 4.20 17.76
CA ALA A 206 5.32 4.61 16.37
C ALA A 206 5.91 3.51 15.49
N TYR A 207 5.23 3.18 14.40
CA TYR A 207 5.66 2.17 13.44
C TYR A 207 5.92 2.84 12.10
N ASP A 208 7.20 3.04 11.79
CA ASP A 208 7.62 3.64 10.53
C ASP A 208 7.30 2.74 9.35
N LYS A 209 6.78 3.36 8.29
CA LYS A 209 6.59 2.69 7.00
C LYS A 209 7.88 2.77 6.19
N PRO A 210 8.11 1.80 5.27
CA PRO A 210 9.22 1.86 4.34
C PRO A 210 9.35 3.23 3.68
N GLY A 211 10.58 3.72 3.58
CA GLY A 211 10.88 5.02 2.97
C GLY A 211 10.67 6.24 3.88
N ASP A 212 10.25 6.04 5.15
CA ASP A 212 10.10 7.11 6.16
C ASP A 212 9.20 8.27 5.69
N VAL A 213 8.15 7.92 4.94
CA VAL A 213 7.19 8.90 4.39
C VAL A 213 6.01 9.10 5.35
N SER A 214 5.62 8.04 6.06
CA SER A 214 4.55 8.09 7.06
C SER A 214 4.74 7.00 8.10
N GLU A 215 3.95 7.06 9.16
CA GLU A 215 3.95 6.08 10.24
C GLU A 215 2.52 5.74 10.66
N LEU A 216 2.38 4.67 11.43
CA LEU A 216 1.20 4.39 12.21
C LEU A 216 1.58 4.61 13.68
N SER A 217 1.04 5.66 14.29
CA SER A 217 1.39 6.07 15.66
C SER A 217 0.26 5.74 16.62
N VAL A 218 0.63 5.27 17.81
CA VAL A 218 -0.29 4.90 18.88
C VAL A 218 0.04 5.69 20.12
N TYR A 219 -1.00 6.31 20.64
CA TYR A 219 -0.95 7.09 21.87
C TYR A 219 -1.86 6.48 22.92
N ARG A 220 -1.54 6.73 24.18
CA ARG A 220 -2.43 6.51 25.31
C ARG A 220 -3.18 7.81 25.57
N LEU A 221 -4.50 7.72 25.78
CA LEU A 221 -5.30 8.86 26.23
C LEU A 221 -5.05 9.08 27.73
N LEU A 222 -4.58 10.27 28.09
CA LEU A 222 -4.35 10.70 29.45
C LEU A 222 -5.62 11.30 30.07
N PRO A 223 -5.80 11.22 31.40
CA PRO A 223 -6.81 12.00 32.10
C PRO A 223 -6.62 13.51 31.84
N GLY A 224 -7.72 14.24 31.66
CA GLY A 224 -7.74 15.67 31.28
C GLY A 224 -7.02 16.68 32.21
N THR A 225 -6.25 16.22 33.19
CA THR A 225 -5.45 17.03 34.13
C THR A 225 -3.94 16.82 34.01
N THR A 226 -3.46 15.89 33.18
CA THR A 226 -2.02 15.58 33.03
C THR A 226 -1.52 15.90 31.63
N PHE A 227 -0.72 16.97 31.49
CA PHE A 227 0.02 17.28 30.26
C PHE A 227 1.53 17.17 30.54
N PRO A 228 2.20 16.07 30.20
CA PRO A 228 3.65 16.08 30.11
C PRO A 228 4.09 16.73 28.79
N PRO A 229 5.20 17.47 28.76
CA PRO A 229 5.77 17.95 27.50
C PRO A 229 6.27 16.74 26.67
N GLN A 230 5.77 16.58 25.46
CA GLN A 230 6.34 15.63 24.50
C GLN A 230 7.67 16.19 23.96
N ARG A 231 8.70 15.34 23.90
CA ARG A 231 10.04 15.65 23.38
C ARG A 231 10.12 15.47 21.87
#